data_AF-A0A936SAT0-F1
#
_entry.id   AF-A0A936SAT0-F1
#
_cell.length_a   1.000
_cell.length_b   1.000
_cell.length_c   1.000
_cell.angle_alpha   90.00
_cell.angle_beta   90.00
_cell.angle_gamma   90.00
#
_symmetry.space_group_name_H-M   'P 1'
#
loop_
_entity.id
_entity.type
_entity.pdbx_description
1 polymer ?
#
loop_
_entity_poly.entity_id
_entity_poly.type
_entity_poly.pdbx_seq_one_letter_code
_entity_poly.pdbx_strand_id
1 'polypeptide(L)'
;MDGRLVAKPAANRWHNLISSNFAIAIGSRIHRSTCELYANDMLVQLGKNSVCFPDIVVVNGEPVFNDQTFEVIQNPTVVIEIFSSVANTTDRTQKLEDFLQYRRSGMSPR
;
A
#
# COMPACT_ATOMS: atom_id res chain seq x y z
N MET A 1 5.77 8.77 7.86
CA MET A 1 6.82 8.73 6.82
C MET A 1 8.02 9.53 7.32
N ASP A 2 9.22 8.95 7.28
CA ASP A 2 10.44 9.56 7.83
C ASP A 2 10.31 10.14 9.24
N GLY A 3 9.63 9.39 10.13
CA GLY A 3 9.39 9.83 11.51
C GLY A 3 8.41 11.02 11.66
N ARG A 4 7.75 11.46 10.58
CA ARG A 4 6.69 12.48 10.60
C ARG A 4 5.32 11.85 10.45
N LEU A 5 4.35 12.37 11.22
CA LEU A 5 2.94 12.03 11.08
C LEU A 5 2.34 12.85 9.93
N VAL A 6 1.80 12.15 8.93
CA VAL A 6 1.15 12.74 7.76
C VAL A 6 -0.28 12.22 7.73
N ALA A 7 -1.25 13.13 7.71
CA ALA A 7 -2.66 12.76 7.67
C ALA A 7 -3.03 12.19 6.30
N LYS A 8 -3.80 11.09 6.28
CA LYS A 8 -4.44 10.57 5.07
C LYS A 8 -5.73 11.38 4.83
N PRO A 9 -5.90 12.06 3.67
CA PRO A 9 -7.14 12.74 3.34
C PRO A 9 -8.32 11.76 3.28
N ALA A 10 -9.52 12.23 3.60
CA ALA A 10 -10.73 11.43 3.45
C ALA A 10 -10.96 11.04 1.98
N ALA A 11 -11.41 9.80 1.73
CA ALA A 11 -11.73 9.31 0.40
C ALA A 11 -13.03 9.92 -0.13
N ASN A 12 -13.00 10.44 -1.36
CA ASN A 12 -14.20 10.93 -2.04
C ASN A 12 -14.85 9.85 -2.91
N ARG A 13 -16.03 10.16 -3.48
CA ARG A 13 -16.78 9.24 -4.34
C ARG A 13 -15.91 8.58 -5.43
N TRP A 14 -15.07 9.37 -6.10
CA TRP A 14 -14.25 8.87 -7.21
C TRP A 14 -13.11 7.96 -6.74
N HIS A 15 -12.46 8.33 -5.63
CA HIS A 15 -11.48 7.47 -4.97
C HIS A 15 -12.08 6.09 -4.67
N ASN A 16 -13.26 6.07 -4.05
CA ASN A 16 -13.93 4.81 -3.68
C ASN A 16 -14.31 3.97 -4.89
N LEU A 17 -14.79 4.59 -5.98
CA LEU A 17 -15.12 3.88 -7.22
C LEU A 17 -13.89 3.29 -7.91
N ILE A 18 -12.75 3.99 -7.90
CA ILE A 18 -11.50 3.47 -8.46
C ILE A 18 -10.99 2.31 -7.59
N SER A 19 -10.99 2.47 -6.26
CA SER A 19 -10.51 1.46 -5.32
C SER A 19 -11.30 0.16 -5.44
N SER A 20 -12.62 0.24 -5.41
CA SER A 20 -13.49 -0.94 -5.50
C SER A 20 -13.40 -1.65 -6.85
N ASN A 21 -13.42 -0.91 -7.96
CA ASN A 21 -13.28 -1.50 -9.29
C ASN A 21 -11.93 -2.18 -9.48
N PHE A 22 -10.86 -1.58 -8.97
CA PHE A 22 -9.53 -2.19 -9.00
C PHE A 22 -9.51 -3.49 -8.21
N ALA A 23 -10.01 -3.47 -6.96
CA ALA A 23 -10.05 -4.63 -6.09
C ALA A 23 -10.83 -5.79 -6.74
N ILE A 24 -11.96 -5.51 -7.40
CA ILE A 24 -12.73 -6.51 -8.15
C ILE A 24 -11.93 -7.05 -9.34
N ALA A 25 -11.36 -6.17 -10.16
CA ALA A 25 -10.67 -6.55 -11.39
C ALA A 25 -9.41 -7.38 -11.13
N ILE A 26 -8.64 -7.05 -10.09
CA ILE A 26 -7.44 -7.80 -9.71
C ILE A 26 -7.80 -8.99 -8.82
N GLY A 27 -8.65 -8.80 -7.81
CA GLY A 27 -9.09 -9.84 -6.90
C GLY A 27 -9.66 -11.06 -7.63
N SER A 28 -10.50 -10.83 -8.65
CA SER A 28 -11.04 -11.92 -9.48
C SER A 28 -9.97 -12.72 -10.24
N ARG A 29 -8.84 -12.11 -10.61
CA ARG A 29 -7.74 -12.78 -11.32
C ARG A 29 -6.83 -13.56 -10.37
N ILE A 30 -6.70 -13.11 -9.12
CA ILE A 30 -5.81 -13.74 -8.13
C ILE A 30 -6.55 -14.67 -7.15
N HIS A 31 -7.87 -14.78 -7.25
CA HIS A 31 -8.71 -15.55 -6.31
C HIS A 31 -8.31 -17.02 -6.09
N ARG A 32 -7.51 -17.62 -6.98
CA ARG A 32 -7.01 -18.99 -6.86
C ARG A 32 -5.48 -19.09 -6.79
N SER A 33 -4.79 -17.98 -6.58
CA SER A 33 -3.35 -17.98 -6.32
C SER A 33 -3.08 -17.92 -4.82
N THR A 34 -1.81 -17.93 -4.46
CA THR A 34 -1.33 -17.65 -3.10
C THR A 34 -1.28 -16.15 -2.81
N CYS A 35 -1.96 -15.30 -3.59
CA CYS A 35 -1.89 -13.86 -3.41
C CYS A 35 -3.05 -13.38 -2.54
N GLU A 36 -2.75 -12.41 -1.68
CA GLU A 36 -3.74 -11.68 -0.91
C GLU A 36 -3.81 -10.23 -1.40
N LEU A 37 -5.02 -9.68 -1.48
CA LEU A 37 -5.26 -8.27 -1.77
C LEU A 37 -6.00 -7.66 -0.61
N TYR A 38 -5.43 -6.58 -0.09
CA TYR A 38 -6.01 -5.77 0.96
C TYR A 38 -6.43 -4.44 0.35
N ALA A 39 -7.71 -4.11 0.48
CA ALA A 39 -8.26 -2.83 0.08
C ALA A 39 -8.68 -2.06 1.33
N ASN A 40 -8.23 -0.81 1.43
CA ASN A 40 -8.47 0.12 2.53
C ASN A 40 -7.72 -0.22 3.83
N ASP A 41 -7.01 0.78 4.35
CA ASP A 41 -6.51 0.89 5.73
C ASP A 41 -5.57 -0.21 6.25
N MET A 42 -4.93 -0.97 5.35
CA MET A 42 -3.85 -1.88 5.74
C MET A 42 -2.53 -1.12 5.94
N LEU A 43 -1.86 -1.31 7.08
CA LEU A 43 -0.53 -0.70 7.29
C LEU A 43 0.54 -1.46 6.51
N VAL A 44 1.45 -0.68 5.92
CA VAL A 44 2.61 -1.21 5.22
C VAL A 44 3.85 -0.51 5.71
N GLN A 45 4.88 -1.30 6.04
CA GLN A 45 6.19 -0.79 6.38
C GLN A 45 7.03 -0.60 5.11
N LEU A 46 7.24 0.65 4.69
CA LEU A 46 8.05 1.04 3.53
C LEU A 46 9.43 1.55 3.96
N GLY A 47 10.11 0.80 4.83
CA GLY A 47 11.42 1.15 5.37
C GLY A 47 11.45 1.16 6.90
N LYS A 48 12.63 1.44 7.50
CA LYS A 48 12.80 1.38 8.96
C LYS A 48 11.90 2.36 9.71
N ASN A 49 11.71 3.57 9.16
CA ASN A 49 11.00 4.67 9.82
C ASN A 49 9.78 5.17 9.01
N SER A 50 9.33 4.38 8.02
CA SER A 50 8.20 4.74 7.17
C SER A 50 7.13 3.65 7.21
N VAL A 51 5.97 4.02 7.74
CA VAL A 51 4.77 3.21 7.81
C VAL A 51 3.64 4.04 7.23
N CYS A 52 2.83 3.45 6.36
CA CYS A 52 1.75 4.15 5.67
C CYS A 52 0.53 3.25 5.43
N PHE A 53 -0.60 3.88 5.15
CA PHE A 53 -1.87 3.24 4.80
C PHE A 53 -2.17 3.46 3.30
N PRO A 54 -1.55 2.70 2.38
CA PRO A 54 -1.88 2.79 0.97
C PRO A 54 -3.34 2.39 0.72
N ASP A 55 -3.85 2.75 -0.45
CA ASP A 55 -5.24 2.42 -0.79
C ASP A 55 -5.42 0.93 -1.09
N ILE A 56 -4.46 0.31 -1.77
CA ILE A 56 -4.48 -1.12 -2.08
C ILE A 56 -3.08 -1.73 -1.92
N VAL A 57 -3.03 -2.91 -1.30
CA VAL A 57 -1.83 -3.72 -1.13
C VAL A 57 -2.07 -5.10 -1.74
N VAL A 58 -1.08 -5.62 -2.45
CA VAL A 58 -1.05 -7.01 -2.88
C VAL A 58 0.20 -7.68 -2.32
N VAL A 59 0.01 -8.83 -1.70
CA VAL A 59 1.09 -9.74 -1.27
C VAL A 59 1.00 -11.00 -2.11
N ASN A 60 2.13 -11.46 -2.64
CA ASN A 60 2.24 -12.75 -3.30
C ASN A 60 2.92 -13.75 -2.36
N GLY A 61 2.20 -14.81 -1.98
CA GLY A 61 2.64 -15.76 -0.96
C GLY A 61 2.13 -15.38 0.42
N GLU A 62 2.76 -15.93 1.45
CA GLU A 62 2.35 -15.73 2.84
C GLU A 62 2.67 -14.30 3.33
N PRO A 63 1.67 -13.55 3.84
CA PRO A 63 1.89 -12.22 4.39
C PRO A 63 2.70 -12.28 5.70
N VAL A 64 3.72 -11.42 5.77
CA VAL A 64 4.58 -11.27 6.94
C VAL A 64 4.21 -9.98 7.64
N PHE A 65 3.86 -10.10 8.92
CA PHE A 65 3.48 -8.99 9.78
C PHE A 65 4.57 -8.67 10.80
N ASN A 66 4.66 -7.41 11.21
CA ASN A 66 5.61 -6.95 12.22
C ASN A 66 5.24 -7.37 13.66
N ASP A 67 4.02 -7.85 13.86
CA ASP A 67 3.44 -8.18 15.15
C ASP A 67 2.42 -9.33 15.05
N GLN A 68 1.87 -9.73 16.20
CA GLN A 68 0.82 -10.73 16.30
C GLN A 68 -0.60 -10.14 16.16
N THR A 69 -0.71 -8.81 16.07
CA THR A 69 -1.99 -8.13 15.83
C THR A 69 -2.34 -8.08 14.35
N PHE A 70 -1.42 -8.51 13.48
CA PHE A 70 -1.58 -8.55 12.04
C PHE A 70 -1.89 -7.18 11.46
N GLU A 71 -1.30 -6.13 12.03
CA GLU A 71 -1.62 -4.76 11.66
C GLU A 71 -0.73 -4.23 10.54
N VAL A 72 0.59 -4.53 10.54
CA VAL A 72 1.54 -3.97 9.55
C VAL A 72 2.20 -5.04 8.69
N ILE A 73 1.96 -4.99 7.39
CA ILE A 73 2.64 -5.84 6.38
C ILE A 73 4.08 -5.37 6.16
N GLN A 74 5.01 -6.31 6.14
CA GLN A 74 6.43 -6.07 5.89
C GLN A 74 6.90 -6.52 4.50
N ASN A 75 6.11 -7.35 3.81
CA ASN A 75 6.45 -7.93 2.50
C ASN A 75 5.45 -7.59 1.38
N PRO A 76 5.05 -6.32 1.18
CA PRO A 76 4.18 -5.96 0.06
C PRO A 76 4.84 -6.31 -1.29
N THR A 77 4.09 -6.95 -2.18
CA THR A 77 4.51 -7.19 -3.57
C THR A 77 4.17 -6.01 -4.46
N VAL A 78 2.95 -5.46 -4.30
CA VAL A 78 2.49 -4.27 -5.00
C VAL A 78 1.79 -3.34 -4.01
N VAL A 79 2.09 -2.04 -4.10
CA VAL A 79 1.43 -0.98 -3.33
C VAL A 79 0.83 0.01 -4.32
N ILE A 80 -0.42 0.40 -4.12
CA ILE A 80 -1.16 1.28 -5.02
C ILE A 80 -1.80 2.39 -4.22
N GLU A 81 -1.59 3.62 -4.68
CA GLU A 81 -2.16 4.85 -4.13
C GLU A 81 -3.02 5.53 -5.21
N ILE A 82 -4.25 5.86 -4.84
CA ILE A 82 -5.28 6.46 -5.70
C ILE A 82 -5.42 7.94 -5.34
N PHE A 83 -4.86 8.78 -6.20
CA PHE A 83 -4.94 10.23 -6.05
C PHE A 83 -6.24 10.78 -6.66
N SER A 84 -7.28 10.91 -5.84
CA SER A 84 -8.43 11.76 -6.22
C SER A 84 -8.01 13.24 -6.08
N SER A 85 -8.35 14.07 -7.07
CA SER A 85 -7.81 15.43 -7.31
C SER A 85 -7.46 16.26 -6.05
N VAL A 86 -6.37 17.03 -6.18
CA VAL A 86 -5.69 17.92 -5.20
C VAL A 86 -4.69 17.31 -4.20
N ALA A 87 -4.19 16.09 -4.43
CA ALA A 87 -2.88 15.73 -3.86
C ALA A 87 -1.80 16.59 -4.56
N ASN A 88 -1.20 17.53 -3.83
CA ASN A 88 -0.05 18.32 -4.29
C ASN A 88 0.95 17.38 -4.97
N THR A 89 1.43 17.73 -6.15
CA THR A 89 2.41 16.93 -6.93
C THR A 89 3.57 16.45 -6.06
N THR A 90 3.98 17.26 -5.08
CA THR A 90 4.98 16.93 -4.06
C THR A 90 4.65 15.68 -3.23
N ASP A 91 3.39 15.49 -2.80
CA ASP A 91 2.98 14.30 -2.02
C ASP A 91 3.07 13.02 -2.87
N ARG A 92 2.75 13.13 -4.16
CA ARG A 92 2.85 12.01 -5.11
C ARG A 92 4.30 11.58 -5.31
N THR A 93 5.19 12.55 -5.48
CA THR A 93 6.63 12.29 -5.70
C THR A 93 7.26 11.68 -4.46
N GLN A 94 7.00 12.22 -3.26
CA GLN A 94 7.59 11.68 -2.03
C GLN A 94 7.15 10.23 -1.77
N LYS A 95 5.84 9.92 -1.88
CA LYS A 95 5.34 8.56 -1.71
C LYS A 95 5.95 7.57 -2.72
N LEU A 96 6.15 8.01 -3.96
CA LEU A 96 6.82 7.21 -4.98
C LEU A 96 8.30 6.99 -4.63
N GLU A 97 9.01 8.02 -4.19
CA GLU A 97 10.44 7.93 -3.81
C GLU A 97 10.64 6.97 -2.64
N ASP A 98 9.82 7.06 -1.59
CA ASP A 98 9.83 6.14 -0.44
C ASP A 98 9.66 4.68 -0.90
N PHE A 99 8.67 4.42 -1.77
CA PHE A 99 8.43 3.09 -2.32
C PHE A 99 9.61 2.59 -3.19
N LEU A 100 10.16 3.44 -4.05
CA LEU A 100 11.31 3.08 -4.87
C LEU A 100 12.56 2.81 -4.01
N GLN A 101 12.75 3.56 -2.93
CA GLN A 101 13.83 3.33 -1.99
C GLN A 101 13.66 2.00 -1.25
N TYR A 102 12.44 1.67 -0.79
CA TYR A 102 12.10 0.37 -0.22
C TYR A 102 12.43 -0.79 -1.19
N ARG A 103 12.10 -0.65 -2.48
CA ARG A 103 12.42 -1.66 -3.50
C ARG A 103 13.93 -1.80 -3.74
N ARG A 104 14.67 -0.69 -3.73
CA ARG A 104 16.13 -0.65 -3.98
C ARG A 104 16.96 -1.14 -2.81
N SER A 105 16.48 -1.02 -1.57
CA SER A 105 17.22 -1.40 -0.37
C SER A 105 17.36 -2.92 -0.18
N GLY A 106 16.81 -3.73 -1.09
CA GLY A 106 16.80 -5.19 -0.95
C GLY A 106 15.88 -5.67 0.17
N MET A 107 15.02 -4.80 0.71
CA MET A 107 13.88 -5.17 1.56
C MET A 107 12.72 -5.80 0.75
N SER A 108 12.90 -6.01 -0.55
CA SER A 108 12.05 -6.90 -1.35
C SER A 108 12.10 -8.31 -0.75
N PRO A 109 10.96 -8.97 -0.51
CA PRO A 109 10.96 -10.36 -0.06
C PRO A 109 11.72 -11.22 -1.08
N ARG A 110 12.60 -12.10 -0.56
CA ARG A 110 13.14 -13.24 -1.31
C ARG A 110 12.04 -14.27 -1.54
#